data_AF-A0AAV2GXY8-F1
#
_entry.id   AF-A0AAV2GXY8-F1
#
_cell.length_a   1.000
_cell.length_b   1.000
_cell.length_c   1.000
_cell.angle_alpha   90.00
_cell.angle_beta   90.00
_cell.angle_gamma   90.00
#
_symmetry.space_group_name_H-M   'P 1'
#
loop_
_entity.id
_entity.type
_entity.pdbx_description
1 polymer ?
#
loop_
_entity_poly.entity_id
_entity_poly.type
_entity_poly.pdbx_seq_one_letter_code
_entity_poly.pdbx_strand_id
1 'polypeptide(L)'
;KQEPHRCEKCGKGYIRHSDLVVHMRFHNKDKAFMCTMCDKKFFQTGDLSRHIRRAHKPSSQLTCGHCDRKYACETTLIRHMKVVHKDI
;
A
#
# COMPACT_ATOMS: atom_id res chain seq x y z
N LYS A 1 -13.71 13.80 15.07
CA LYS A 1 -13.72 12.60 14.19
C LYS A 1 -14.32 11.47 15.01
N GLN A 2 -15.53 11.01 14.71
CA GLN A 2 -16.10 9.86 15.40
C GLN A 2 -15.65 8.58 14.69
N GLU A 3 -15.27 7.57 15.47
CA GLU A 3 -14.85 6.26 14.98
C GLU A 3 -15.85 5.23 15.51
N PRO A 4 -17.06 5.17 14.92
CA PRO A 4 -18.15 4.35 15.43
C PRO A 4 -17.84 2.85 15.35
N HIS A 5 -16.91 2.45 14.49
CA HIS A 5 -16.55 1.05 14.30
C HIS A 5 -15.25 0.74 15.05
N ARG A 6 -15.36 0.08 16.20
CA ARG A 6 -14.20 -0.31 17.01
C ARG A 6 -13.87 -1.79 16.85
N CYS A 7 -12.59 -2.10 16.82
CA CYS A 7 -12.10 -3.46 16.92
C CYS A 7 -12.28 -3.98 18.35
N GLU A 8 -13.00 -5.08 18.52
CA GLU A 8 -13.19 -5.71 19.83
C GLU A 8 -11.91 -6.35 20.38
N LYS A 9 -10.97 -6.75 19.50
CA LYS A 9 -9.72 -7.41 19.91
C LYS A 9 -8.64 -6.45 20.41
N CYS A 10 -8.57 -5.23 19.85
CA CYS A 10 -7.50 -4.27 20.17
C CYS A 10 -7.98 -2.84 20.44
N GLY A 11 -9.29 -2.59 20.42
CA GLY A 11 -9.89 -1.29 20.71
C GLY A 11 -9.74 -0.22 19.61
N LYS A 12 -9.03 -0.53 18.52
CA LYS A 12 -8.75 0.44 17.45
C LYS A 12 -10.03 0.89 16.73
N GLY A 13 -10.20 2.20 16.60
CA GLY A 13 -11.36 2.83 15.97
C GLY A 13 -11.20 3.07 14.47
N TYR A 14 -12.33 3.00 13.77
CA TYR A 14 -12.45 3.22 12.33
C TYR A 14 -13.70 4.04 12.02
N ILE A 15 -13.60 4.89 10.99
CA ILE A 15 -14.71 5.73 10.53
C ILE A 15 -15.67 4.93 9.66
N ARG A 16 -15.15 4.01 8.83
CA ARG A 16 -15.95 3.15 7.97
C ARG A 16 -15.93 1.72 8.46
N HIS A 17 -17.08 1.05 8.37
CA HIS A 17 -17.20 -0.37 8.69
C HIS A 17 -16.27 -1.24 7.83
N SER A 18 -16.11 -0.92 6.55
CA SER A 18 -15.19 -1.61 5.63
C SER A 18 -13.75 -1.64 6.15
N ASP A 19 -13.30 -0.54 6.77
CA ASP A 19 -11.94 -0.43 7.28
C ASP A 19 -11.73 -1.32 8.52
N LEU A 20 -12.76 -1.43 9.37
CA LEU A 20 -12.78 -2.37 10.49
C LEU A 20 -12.76 -3.83 9.98
N VAL A 21 -13.60 -4.19 9.00
CA VAL A 21 -13.65 -5.55 8.43
C VAL A 21 -12.29 -5.96 7.85
N VAL A 22 -11.65 -5.06 7.09
CA VAL A 22 -10.31 -5.28 6.55
C VAL A 22 -9.29 -5.43 7.66
N HIS A 23 -9.37 -4.60 8.71
CA HIS A 23 -8.49 -4.70 9.88
C HIS A 23 -8.61 -6.06 10.59
N MET A 24 -9.81 -6.61 10.73
CA MET A 24 -10.01 -7.90 11.39
C MET A 24 -9.28 -9.06 10.69
N ARG A 25 -8.96 -8.93 9.39
CA ARG A 25 -8.13 -9.91 8.66
C ARG A 25 -6.72 -10.05 9.25
N PHE A 26 -6.16 -8.98 9.83
CA PHE A 26 -4.86 -9.02 10.49
C PHE A 26 -4.89 -9.87 11.76
N HIS A 27 -5.99 -9.82 12.51
CA HIS A 27 -6.15 -10.64 13.72
C HIS A 27 -6.35 -12.11 13.41
N ASN A 28 -6.98 -12.43 12.29
CA ASN A 28 -7.27 -13.81 11.91
C ASN A 28 -6.11 -14.48 11.17
N LYS A 29 -5.00 -13.74 10.89
CA LYS A 29 -3.84 -14.18 10.09
C LYS A 29 -4.21 -14.80 8.73
N ASP A 30 -5.45 -14.65 8.30
CA ASP A 30 -5.95 -15.21 7.06
C ASP A 30 -5.49 -14.32 5.91
N LYS A 31 -4.34 -14.70 5.37
CA LYS A 31 -3.67 -14.05 4.27
C LYS A 31 -4.32 -14.55 2.97
N ALA A 32 -5.46 -13.95 2.64
CA ALA A 32 -6.34 -14.43 1.59
C ALA A 32 -5.81 -14.24 0.15
N PHE A 33 -4.78 -13.41 -0.09
CA PHE A 33 -4.30 -13.12 -1.45
C PHE A 33 -2.81 -13.40 -1.61
N MET A 34 -2.47 -14.54 -2.22
CA MET A 34 -1.10 -14.95 -2.53
C MET A 34 -0.63 -14.34 -3.86
N CYS A 35 0.62 -13.90 -3.93
CA CYS A 35 1.24 -13.52 -5.19
C CYS A 35 1.55 -14.77 -6.00
N THR A 36 1.25 -14.75 -7.31
CA THR A 36 1.55 -15.87 -8.21
C THR A 36 3.01 -15.91 -8.65
N MET A 37 3.77 -14.83 -8.39
CA MET A 37 5.17 -14.67 -8.81
C MET A 37 6.17 -14.84 -7.65
N CYS A 38 5.68 -14.87 -6.39
CA CYS A 38 6.48 -15.13 -5.20
C CYS A 38 5.60 -15.53 -4.01
N ASP A 39 6.20 -16.02 -2.93
CA ASP A 39 5.44 -16.52 -1.75
C ASP A 39 4.85 -15.42 -0.85
N LYS A 40 4.84 -14.16 -1.29
CA LYS A 40 4.24 -13.07 -0.52
C LYS A 40 2.73 -13.17 -0.54
N LYS A 41 2.13 -12.96 0.63
CA LYS A 41 0.69 -12.95 0.82
C LYS A 41 0.23 -11.59 1.36
N PHE A 42 -0.97 -11.17 0.97
CA PHE A 42 -1.56 -9.88 1.27
C PHE A 42 -2.98 -10.06 1.84
N PHE A 43 -3.42 -9.06 2.61
CA PHE A 43 -4.76 -9.05 3.23
C PHE A 43 -5.83 -8.37 2.34
N GLN A 44 -5.40 -7.67 1.28
CA GLN A 44 -6.26 -6.96 0.35
C GLN A 44 -5.81 -7.20 -1.10
N THR A 45 -6.77 -7.29 -2.02
CA THR A 45 -6.52 -7.40 -3.46
C THR A 45 -5.75 -6.19 -4.01
N GLY A 46 -6.10 -4.98 -3.56
CA GLY A 46 -5.40 -3.75 -3.95
C GLY A 46 -3.92 -3.76 -3.56
N ASP A 47 -3.58 -4.33 -2.40
CA ASP A 47 -2.21 -4.49 -1.95
C ASP A 47 -1.43 -5.49 -2.82
N LEU A 48 -2.04 -6.63 -3.15
CA LEU A 48 -1.47 -7.61 -4.07
C LEU A 48 -1.24 -6.99 -5.46
N SER A 49 -2.24 -6.33 -6.04
CA SER A 49 -2.13 -5.69 -7.36
C SER A 49 -1.03 -4.61 -7.39
N ARG A 50 -0.91 -3.83 -6.31
CA ARG A 50 0.17 -2.85 -6.15
C ARG A 50 1.54 -3.52 -6.05
N HIS A 51 1.62 -4.63 -5.30
CA HIS A 51 2.85 -5.40 -5.17
C HIS A 51 3.30 -5.98 -6.51
N ILE A 52 2.42 -6.69 -7.24
CA ILE A 52 2.74 -7.26 -8.55
C ILE A 52 3.28 -6.17 -9.49
N ARG A 53 2.59 -5.03 -9.57
CA ARG A 53 3.00 -3.91 -10.42
C ARG A 53 4.38 -3.32 -10.07
N ARG A 54 4.76 -3.32 -8.79
CA ARG A 54 6.00 -2.67 -8.33
C ARG A 54 7.19 -3.63 -8.20
N ALA A 55 6.94 -4.88 -7.84
CA ALA A 55 7.98 -5.86 -7.51
C ALA A 55 8.23 -6.86 -8.65
N HIS A 56 7.24 -7.12 -9.49
CA HIS A 56 7.32 -8.16 -10.54
C HIS A 56 7.17 -7.60 -11.96
N LYS A 57 7.00 -6.28 -12.12
CA LYS A 57 6.99 -5.67 -13.45
C LYS A 57 8.44 -5.41 -13.90
N PRO A 58 8.84 -5.91 -15.09
CA PRO A 58 10.13 -5.57 -15.65
C PRO A 58 10.13 -4.09 -16.07
N SER A 59 10.91 -3.28 -15.35
CA SER A 59 11.58 -2.07 -15.85
C SER A 59 10.75 -0.95 -16.50
N SER A 60 9.71 -0.44 -15.85
CA SER A 60 9.32 0.98 -16.05
C SER A 60 9.61 1.76 -14.77
N GLN A 61 10.89 1.86 -14.42
CA GLN A 61 11.33 2.78 -13.37
C GLN A 61 11.09 4.20 -13.88
N LEU A 62 10.50 5.05 -13.03
CA LEU A 62 10.32 6.46 -13.33
C LEU A 62 11.56 7.22 -12.88
N THR A 63 12.19 7.92 -13.80
CA THR A 63 13.34 8.79 -13.51
C THR A 63 12.84 10.16 -13.08
N CYS A 64 13.52 10.77 -12.11
CA CYS A 64 13.28 12.17 -11.79
C CYS A 64 13.80 13.07 -12.94
N GLY A 65 13.08 14.16 -13.24
CA GLY A 65 13.51 15.13 -14.26
C GLY A 65 14.61 16.09 -13.79
N HIS A 66 14.86 16.16 -12.49
CA HIS A 66 15.83 17.08 -11.86
C HIS A 66 17.05 16.36 -11.29
N CYS A 67 17.05 15.03 -11.25
CA CYS A 67 18.19 14.21 -10.81
C CYS A 67 18.10 12.77 -11.34
N ASP A 68 19.19 12.01 -11.27
CA ASP A 68 19.27 10.64 -11.81
C ASP A 68 18.60 9.56 -10.95
N ARG A 69 17.80 9.95 -9.96
CA ARG A 69 17.11 8.98 -9.08
C ARG A 69 15.96 8.29 -9.83
N LYS A 70 15.88 6.98 -9.63
CA LYS A 70 14.88 6.09 -10.24
C LYS A 70 13.90 5.57 -9.19
N TYR A 71 12.62 5.50 -9.56
CA TYR A 71 11.53 5.13 -8.67
C TYR A 71 10.68 4.01 -9.25
N ALA A 72 10.26 3.07 -8.40
CA ALA A 72 9.41 1.96 -8.82
C ALA A 72 7.94 2.38 -9.12
N CYS A 73 7.55 3.60 -8.76
CA CYS A 73 6.20 4.10 -9.01
C CYS A 73 6.09 5.63 -8.91
N GLU A 74 4.99 6.17 -9.43
CA GLU A 74 4.69 7.60 -9.46
C GLU A 74 4.56 8.21 -8.06
N THR A 75 3.86 7.53 -7.13
CA THR A 75 3.65 8.08 -5.78
C THR A 75 4.95 8.37 -5.04
N THR A 76 5.98 7.54 -5.25
CA THR A 76 7.30 7.76 -4.64
C THR A 76 8.08 8.85 -5.35
N LEU A 77 7.94 8.98 -6.68
CA LEU A 77 8.53 10.06 -7.45
C LEU A 77 7.90 11.41 -7.06
N ILE A 78 6.58 11.53 -7.04
CA ILE A 78 5.84 12.74 -6.60
C ILE A 78 6.26 13.16 -5.19
N ARG A 79 6.36 12.21 -4.25
CA ARG A 79 6.81 12.52 -2.89
C ARG A 79 8.25 13.04 -2.89
N HIS A 80 9.13 12.46 -3.71
CA HIS A 80 10.49 12.95 -3.86
C HIS A 80 10.53 14.37 -4.44
N MET A 81 9.75 14.64 -5.49
CA MET A 81 9.64 15.97 -6.10
C MET A 81 9.22 17.00 -5.05
N LYS A 82 8.16 16.72 -4.28
CA LYS A 82 7.67 17.61 -3.22
C LYS A 82 8.67 17.88 -2.11
N VAL A 83 9.40 16.86 -1.65
CA VAL A 83 10.27 16.97 -0.47
C VAL A 83 11.67 17.47 -0.82
N VAL A 84 12.23 17.00 -1.93
CA VAL A 84 13.62 17.27 -2.31
C VAL A 84 13.72 18.46 -3.26
N HIS A 85 12.84 18.52 -4.25
CA HIS A 85 12.87 19.58 -5.26
C HIS A 85 11.84 20.69 -5.00
N LYS A 86 10.86 20.44 -4.12
CA LYS A 86 9.70 21.33 -3.84
C LYS A 86 8.92 21.71 -5.09
N ASP A 87 9.00 20.86 -6.12
CA ASP A 87 8.20 20.93 -7.32
C ASP A 87 6.88 20.19 -7.04
N ILE A 88 5.75 20.88 -7.30
CA ILE A 88 4.33 20.59 -6.98
C ILE A 88 3.76 21.40 -5.81
#